data_AF-A0A2K3JIJ1-F1
#
_entry.id   AF-A0A2K3JIJ1-F1
#
_cell.length_a   1.000
_cell.length_b   1.000
_cell.length_c   1.000
_cell.angle_alpha   90.00
_cell.angle_beta   90.00
_cell.angle_gamma   90.00
#
_symmetry.space_group_name_H-M   'P 1'
#
loop_
_entity.id
_entity.type
_entity.pdbx_description
1 polymer ?
#
loop_
_entity_poly.entity_id
_entity_poly.type
_entity_poly.pdbx_seq_one_letter_code
_entity_poly.pdbx_strand_id
1 'polypeptide(L)'
;MQDETKAAISPEILKPLIIRSLRRSSVRKKIAEYLFDISPSGSYTSEIAFRVKTTPTNVIGAIRGMNTRYRDDESLINLQLVEQIDGGKHRDIKLYRLTDLGKQIVEGLRDNKKRF
;
A
#
# COMPACT_ATOMS: atom_id res chain seq x y z
N MET A 1 5.11 25.33 -8.53
CA MET A 1 4.47 25.75 -7.27
C MET A 1 4.77 24.65 -6.25
N GLN A 2 5.65 25.00 -5.30
CA GLN A 2 6.00 24.33 -4.04
C GLN A 2 5.87 22.79 -3.97
N ASP A 3 6.99 22.11 -4.24
CA ASP A 3 7.32 20.83 -3.62
C ASP A 3 7.52 21.09 -2.11
N GLU A 4 6.44 20.97 -1.34
CA GLU A 4 6.54 20.92 0.11
C GLU A 4 7.26 19.63 0.49
N THR A 5 8.47 19.80 1.03
CA THR A 5 9.22 18.80 1.77
C THR A 5 8.28 18.13 2.78
N LYS A 6 7.71 16.97 2.44
CA LYS A 6 7.04 16.10 3.41
C LYS A 6 8.07 15.77 4.48
N ALA A 7 8.03 16.46 5.62
CA ALA A 7 8.80 16.10 6.79
C ALA A 7 8.60 14.60 7.02
N ALA A 8 9.69 13.84 7.01
CA ALA A 8 9.62 12.39 7.13
C ALA A 8 8.96 12.04 8.48
N ILE A 9 7.70 11.64 8.44
CA ILE A 9 6.96 11.22 9.63
C ILE A 9 7.66 9.96 10.16
N SER A 10 8.01 9.96 11.45
CA SER A 10 8.70 8.83 12.07
C SER A 10 7.91 7.52 11.91
N PRO A 11 8.56 6.38 11.59
CA PRO A 11 7.92 5.06 11.50
C PRO A 11 7.08 4.69 12.74
N GLU A 12 7.49 5.15 13.93
CA GLU A 12 6.81 4.98 15.21
C GLU A 12 5.37 5.54 15.19
N ILE A 13 5.19 6.68 14.54
CA ILE A 13 3.89 7.38 14.41
C ILE A 13 3.04 6.73 13.31
N LEU A 14 3.67 6.29 12.22
CA LEU A 14 2.96 5.69 11.09
C LEU A 14 2.41 4.29 11.39
N LYS A 15 3.13 3.48 12.18
CA LYS A 15 2.74 2.11 12.49
C LYS A 15 1.29 1.97 13.01
N PRO A 16 0.84 2.71 14.04
CA PRO A 16 -0.56 2.62 14.49
C PRO A 16 -1.58 3.08 13.43
N LEU A 17 -1.23 4.07 12.60
CA LEU A 17 -2.09 4.55 11.50
C LEU A 17 -2.23 3.50 10.39
N ILE A 18 -1.13 2.86 10.01
CA ILE A 18 -1.10 1.75 9.06
C ILE A 18 -1.97 0.60 9.55
N ILE A 19 -1.76 0.14 10.79
CA ILE A 19 -2.54 -0.96 11.38
C ILE A 19 -4.03 -0.61 11.37
N ARG A 20 -4.39 0.63 11.76
CA ARG A 20 -5.78 1.10 11.72
C ARG A 20 -6.35 1.10 10.30
N SER A 21 -5.61 1.58 9.31
CA SER A 21 -6.03 1.62 7.90
C SER A 21 -6.29 0.22 7.35
N LEU A 22 -5.38 -0.74 7.62
CA LEU A 22 -5.52 -2.14 7.20
C LEU A 22 -6.67 -2.86 7.93
N ARG A 23 -6.92 -2.56 9.21
CA ARG A 23 -8.05 -3.12 9.95
C ARG A 23 -9.41 -2.64 9.45
N ARG A 24 -9.49 -1.36 9.04
CA ARG A 24 -10.75 -0.74 8.60
C ARG A 24 -11.09 -0.97 7.12
N SER A 25 -10.11 -1.35 6.31
CA SER A 25 -10.30 -1.57 4.87
C SER A 25 -9.83 -2.96 4.44
N SER A 26 -10.78 -3.82 4.11
CA SER A 26 -10.50 -5.15 3.57
C SER A 26 -9.74 -5.10 2.24
N VAL A 27 -9.97 -4.07 1.42
CA VAL A 27 -9.26 -3.86 0.15
C VAL A 27 -7.78 -3.52 0.41
N ARG A 28 -7.50 -2.55 1.29
CA ARG A 28 -6.10 -2.18 1.64
C ARG A 28 -5.35 -3.37 2.23
N LYS A 29 -6.01 -4.14 3.11
CA LYS A 29 -5.45 -5.37 3.68
C LYS A 29 -5.07 -6.40 2.60
N LYS A 30 -6.00 -6.75 1.72
CA LYS A 30 -5.75 -7.74 0.66
C LYS A 30 -4.64 -7.28 -0.31
N ILE A 31 -4.58 -5.99 -0.62
CA ILE A 31 -3.49 -5.42 -1.44
C ILE A 31 -2.15 -5.59 -0.74
N ALA A 32 -2.05 -5.22 0.53
CA ALA A 32 -0.80 -5.35 1.30
C ALA A 32 -0.35 -6.82 1.43
N GLU A 33 -1.28 -7.74 1.69
CA GLU A 33 -1.00 -9.18 1.73
C GLU A 33 -0.50 -9.70 0.37
N TYR A 34 -1.17 -9.35 -0.73
CA TYR A 34 -0.74 -9.73 -2.07
C TYR A 34 0.65 -9.18 -2.43
N LEU A 35 0.90 -7.90 -2.17
CA LEU A 35 2.19 -7.26 -2.45
C LEU A 35 3.33 -7.82 -1.57
N PHE A 36 3.01 -8.32 -0.37
CA PHE A 36 3.95 -9.07 0.45
C PHE A 36 4.32 -10.41 -0.20
N ASP A 37 3.33 -11.17 -0.66
CA ASP A 37 3.55 -12.50 -1.23
C ASP A 37 4.37 -12.49 -2.53
N ILE A 38 4.35 -11.39 -3.29
CA ILE A 38 5.17 -11.23 -4.51
C ILE A 38 6.48 -10.48 -4.30
N SER A 39 6.78 -10.05 -3.07
CA SER A 39 7.98 -9.28 -2.75
C SER A 39 9.27 -10.05 -3.10
N PRO A 40 10.32 -9.41 -3.68
CA PRO A 40 10.53 -7.97 -3.85
C PRO A 40 9.92 -7.36 -5.14
N SER A 41 9.19 -8.14 -5.92
CA SER A 41 8.57 -7.67 -7.16
C SER A 41 7.41 -6.71 -6.91
N GLY A 42 7.11 -5.86 -7.89
CA GLY A 42 5.92 -5.02 -7.92
C GLY A 42 4.89 -5.53 -8.93
N SER A 43 3.65 -5.08 -8.79
CA SER A 43 2.55 -5.44 -9.69
C SER A 43 1.77 -4.19 -10.13
N TYR A 44 1.17 -4.24 -11.31
CA TYR A 44 0.37 -3.13 -11.85
C TYR A 44 -1.09 -3.19 -11.37
N THR A 45 -1.79 -2.07 -11.44
CA THR A 45 -3.14 -1.90 -10.88
C THR A 45 -4.13 -3.01 -11.26
N SER A 46 -4.21 -3.39 -12.54
CA SER A 46 -5.20 -4.37 -13.01
C SER A 46 -4.88 -5.80 -12.56
N GLU A 47 -3.60 -6.17 -12.44
CA GLU A 47 -3.22 -7.46 -11.87
C GLU A 47 -3.52 -7.52 -10.37
N ILE A 48 -3.18 -6.45 -9.62
CA ILE A 48 -3.58 -6.34 -8.21
C ILE A 48 -5.09 -6.50 -8.09
N ALA A 49 -5.87 -5.79 -8.89
CA ALA A 49 -7.33 -5.84 -8.87
C ALA A 49 -7.86 -7.26 -9.11
N PHE A 50 -7.30 -7.97 -10.10
CA PHE A 50 -7.63 -9.36 -10.40
C PHE A 50 -7.33 -10.28 -9.21
N ARG A 51 -6.13 -10.19 -8.62
CA ARG A 51 -5.67 -11.05 -7.52
C ARG A 51 -6.46 -10.82 -6.23
N VAL A 52 -6.76 -9.56 -5.89
CA VAL A 52 -7.49 -9.21 -4.66
C VAL A 52 -9.01 -9.24 -4.82
N LYS A 53 -9.50 -9.56 -6.03
CA LYS A 53 -10.92 -9.65 -6.41
C LYS A 53 -11.68 -8.34 -6.17
N THR A 54 -11.17 -7.24 -6.73
CA THR A 54 -11.80 -5.92 -6.70
C THR A 54 -11.63 -5.20 -8.04
N THR A 55 -12.13 -3.96 -8.16
CA THR A 55 -11.98 -3.15 -9.37
C THR A 55 -10.67 -2.35 -9.37
N PRO A 56 -10.08 -2.04 -10.54
CA PRO A 56 -8.91 -1.17 -10.63
C PRO A 56 -9.11 0.19 -9.94
N THR A 57 -10.31 0.77 -10.00
CA THR A 57 -10.66 2.02 -9.30
C THR A 57 -10.50 1.91 -7.79
N ASN A 58 -10.94 0.80 -7.20
CA ASN A 58 -10.77 0.54 -5.77
C ASN A 58 -9.29 0.36 -5.40
N VAL A 59 -8.51 -0.29 -6.26
CA VAL A 59 -7.06 -0.42 -6.06
C VAL A 59 -6.38 0.95 -6.09
N ILE A 60 -6.70 1.78 -7.10
CA ILE A 60 -6.16 3.14 -7.22
C ILE A 60 -6.50 3.96 -5.98
N GLY A 61 -7.77 3.97 -5.56
CA GLY A 61 -8.19 4.68 -4.36
C GLY A 61 -7.51 4.17 -3.10
N ALA A 62 -7.38 2.85 -2.93
CA ALA A 62 -6.70 2.28 -1.77
C ALA A 62 -5.22 2.66 -1.71
N ILE A 63 -4.52 2.66 -2.85
CA ILE A 63 -3.08 2.90 -2.93
C ILE A 63 -2.74 4.39 -2.89
N ARG A 64 -3.44 5.22 -3.66
CA ARG A 64 -3.10 6.64 -3.89
C ARG A 64 -4.03 7.63 -3.18
N GLY A 65 -5.20 7.17 -2.74
CA GLY A 65 -6.30 8.08 -2.39
C GLY A 65 -7.18 8.40 -3.60
N MET A 66 -8.43 8.74 -3.33
CA MET A 66 -9.46 9.12 -4.31
C MET A 66 -10.65 9.76 -3.57
N ASN A 67 -10.68 11.10 -3.57
CA ASN A 67 -11.78 11.91 -3.03
C ASN A 67 -12.17 11.50 -1.59
N THR A 68 -13.45 11.67 -1.23
CA THR A 68 -13.97 11.39 0.12
C THR A 68 -14.02 9.90 0.45
N ARG A 69 -14.21 9.02 -0.55
CA ARG A 69 -14.31 7.57 -0.36
C ARG A 69 -12.98 6.94 0.06
N TYR A 70 -11.89 7.39 -0.56
CA TYR A 70 -10.55 6.97 -0.22
C TYR A 70 -9.75 8.20 0.18
N ARG A 71 -9.79 8.56 1.45
CA ARG A 71 -9.05 9.73 1.94
C ARG A 71 -7.55 9.55 1.69
N ASP A 72 -6.92 10.61 1.18
CA ASP A 72 -5.52 10.58 0.76
C ASP A 72 -4.59 10.24 1.92
N ASP A 73 -4.83 10.79 3.11
CA ASP A 73 -4.05 10.53 4.32
C ASP A 73 -4.09 9.06 4.82
N GLU A 74 -5.10 8.31 4.40
CA GLU A 74 -5.21 6.87 4.68
C GLU A 74 -4.75 5.96 3.52
N SER A 75 -4.30 6.55 2.41
CA SER A 75 -3.81 5.80 1.26
C SER A 75 -2.51 5.05 1.59
N LEU A 76 -2.30 3.90 0.96
CA LEU A 76 -1.13 3.08 1.26
C LEU A 76 0.20 3.77 0.94
N ILE A 77 0.23 4.67 -0.06
CA ILE A 77 1.40 5.49 -0.38
C ILE A 77 1.64 6.58 0.67
N ASN A 78 0.61 7.32 1.08
CA ASN A 78 0.81 8.37 2.09
C ASN A 78 1.15 7.80 3.47
N LEU A 79 0.71 6.57 3.75
CA LEU A 79 1.12 5.82 4.93
C LEU A 79 2.51 5.18 4.80
N GLN A 80 3.23 5.38 3.69
CA GLN A 80 4.54 4.79 3.39
C GLN A 80 4.58 3.25 3.46
N LEU A 81 3.43 2.58 3.34
CA LEU A 81 3.33 1.12 3.32
C LEU A 81 3.68 0.57 1.94
N VAL A 82 3.26 1.28 0.89
CA VAL A 82 3.44 0.92 -0.51
C VAL A 82 4.18 2.06 -1.20
N GLU A 83 5.07 1.73 -2.12
CA GLU A 83 5.70 2.67 -3.03
C GLU A 83 5.30 2.37 -4.48
N GLN A 84 5.31 3.42 -5.31
CA GLN A 84 5.23 3.29 -6.75
C GLN A 84 6.65 3.22 -7.31
N ILE A 85 6.90 2.26 -8.19
CA ILE A 85 8.15 2.15 -8.94
C ILE A 85 7.86 2.15 -10.45
N ASP A 86 8.85 2.55 -11.24
CA ASP A 86 8.76 2.52 -12.69
C ASP A 86 8.94 1.09 -13.22
N GLY A 87 8.24 0.74 -14.30
CA GLY A 87 8.33 -0.55 -15.00
C GLY A 87 9.63 -0.80 -15.76
N GLY A 88 10.75 -0.23 -15.31
CA GLY A 88 12.06 -0.33 -15.97
C GLY A 88 12.08 0.36 -17.33
N LYS A 89 12.16 -0.42 -18.41
CA LYS A 89 12.25 0.11 -19.80
C LYS A 89 10.99 0.83 -20.26
N HIS A 90 9.83 0.54 -19.65
CA HIS A 90 8.56 1.18 -19.95
C HIS A 90 8.15 2.07 -18.78
N ARG A 91 8.62 3.32 -18.78
CA ARG A 91 8.35 4.31 -17.71
C ARG A 91 6.86 4.63 -17.54
N ASP A 92 6.06 4.38 -18.57
CA ASP A 92 4.60 4.61 -18.51
C ASP A 92 3.88 3.57 -17.64
N ILE A 93 4.53 2.43 -17.36
CA ILE A 93 3.97 1.37 -16.53
C ILE A 93 4.31 1.66 -15.07
N LYS A 94 3.26 1.96 -14.31
CA LYS A 94 3.32 2.18 -12.86
C LYS A 94 3.12 0.86 -12.14
N LEU A 95 4.17 0.39 -11.46
CA LEU A 95 4.12 -0.79 -10.58
C LEU A 95 4.07 -0.34 -9.13
N TYR A 96 3.52 -1.19 -8.27
CA TYR A 96 3.50 -0.95 -6.83
C TYR A 96 4.07 -2.14 -6.09
N ARG A 97 4.82 -1.87 -5.02
CA ARG A 97 5.37 -2.88 -4.11
C ARG A 97 5.35 -2.37 -2.68
N LEU A 98 5.53 -3.25 -1.71
CA LEU A 98 5.75 -2.84 -0.33
C LEU A 98 7.11 -2.15 -0.16
N THR A 99 7.12 -1.10 0.65
CA THR A 99 8.35 -0.55 1.21
C THR A 99 8.95 -1.53 2.23
N ASP A 100 10.19 -1.33 2.66
CA ASP A 100 10.78 -2.17 3.72
C ASP A 100 10.03 -2.04 5.05
N LEU A 101 9.57 -0.82 5.39
CA LEU A 101 8.65 -0.60 6.50
C LEU A 101 7.37 -1.41 6.34
N GLY A 102 6.80 -1.40 5.14
CA GLY A 102 5.57 -2.13 4.84
C GLY A 102 5.73 -3.63 4.98
N LYS A 103 6.85 -4.20 4.55
CA LYS A 103 7.17 -5.63 4.73
C LYS A 103 7.20 -5.99 6.21
N GLN A 104 7.94 -5.25 7.04
CA GLN A 104 8.05 -5.51 8.48
C GLN A 104 6.68 -5.47 9.18
N ILE A 105 5.82 -4.51 8.82
CA ILE A 105 4.48 -4.39 9.43
C ILE A 105 3.58 -5.55 9.00
N VAL A 106 3.53 -5.88 7.71
CA VAL A 106 2.68 -6.96 7.20
C VAL A 106 3.14 -8.31 7.74
N GLU A 107 4.44 -8.55 7.84
CA GLU A 107 5.02 -9.74 8.47
C GLU A 107 4.57 -9.88 9.93
N GLY A 108 4.74 -8.82 10.74
CA GLY A 108 4.30 -8.83 12.14
C GLY A 108 2.78 -9.04 12.33
N LEU A 109 1.96 -8.58 11.37
CA LEU A 109 0.52 -8.84 11.38
C LEU A 109 0.18 -10.31 11.04
N ARG A 110 0.94 -10.94 10.14
CA ARG A 110 0.75 -12.36 9.78
C ARG A 110 1.16 -13.28 10.93
N ASP A 111 2.28 -13.00 11.59
CA ASP A 111 2.76 -13.83 12.69
C ASP A 111 1.83 -13.80 13.90
N ASN A 112 1.24 -12.64 14.21
CA ASN A 112 0.20 -12.54 15.23
C ASN A 112 -1.04 -13.37 14.87
N LYS A 113 -1.40 -13.47 13.58
CA LYS A 113 -2.54 -14.29 13.14
C LYS A 113 -2.28 -15.80 13.27
N LYS A 114 -1.03 -16.24 13.18
CA LYS A 114 -0.65 -17.67 13.32
C LYS A 114 -0.63 -18.15 14.77
N ARG A 115 -0.65 -17.22 15.75
CA ARG A 115 -0.59 -17.53 17.19
C ARG A 115 -1.96 -17.74 17.85
N PHE A 116 -3.05 -17.67 17.08
CA PHE A 116 -4.42 -17.96 17.49
C PHE A 116 -5.04 -18.97 16.52
#